data_AF-A0A7C7HLZ4-F1
#
_entry.id   AF-A0A7C7HLZ4-F1
#
_cell.length_a   1.000
_cell.length_b   1.000
_cell.length_c   1.000
_cell.angle_alpha   90.00
_cell.angle_beta   90.00
_cell.angle_gamma   90.00
#
_symmetry.space_group_name_H-M   'P 1'
#
loop_
_entity.id
_entity.type
_entity.pdbx_description
1 polymer ?
#
loop_
_entity_poly.entity_id
_entity_poly.type
_entity_poly.pdbx_seq_one_letter_code
_entity_poly.pdbx_strand_id
1 'polypeptide(L)' 'MQKSVMIALGGNALSPKGEAGTIYQQFSHTRESLDAIMHFVNLEYNICLTHGNGPQVGDEL' A
#
# COMPACT_ATOMS: atom_id res chain seq x y z
N MET A 1 0.69 -10.16 -25.36
CA MET A 1 0.26 -8.97 -24.61
C MET A 1 0.57 -9.20 -23.15
N GLN A 2 1.21 -8.24 -22.47
CA GLN A 2 1.33 -8.31 -21.01
C GLN A 2 -0.06 -8.19 -20.39
N LYS A 3 -0.32 -8.97 -19.33
CA LYS A 3 -1.58 -8.90 -18.59
C LYS A 3 -1.57 -7.64 -17.72
N SER A 4 -2.71 -6.99 -17.58
CA SER A 4 -2.84 -5.80 -16.72
C SER A 4 -3.55 -6.16 -15.42
N VAL A 5 -3.17 -5.50 -14.33
CA VAL A 5 -3.85 -5.58 -13.03
C VAL A 5 -3.93 -4.20 -12.39
N MET A 6 -5.08 -3.90 -11.78
CA MET A 6 -5.27 -2.72 -10.94
C MET A 6 -5.44 -3.19 -9.50
N ILE A 7 -4.63 -2.67 -8.59
CA ILE A 7 -4.58 -3.05 -7.18
C ILE A 7 -4.85 -1.80 -6.35
N ALA A 8 -5.85 -1.86 -5.46
CA ALA A 8 -6.18 -0.77 -4.54
C ALA A 8 -5.84 -1.16 -3.11
N LEU A 9 -4.86 -0.48 -2.52
CA LEU A 9 -4.47 -0.66 -1.13
C LEU A 9 -5.38 0.16 -0.22
N GLY A 10 -5.88 -0.45 0.86
CA GLY A 10 -6.61 0.30 1.89
C GLY A 10 -5.67 1.25 2.65
N GLY A 11 -6.17 2.37 3.18
CA GLY A 11 -5.34 3.28 3.99
C GLY A 11 -4.72 2.62 5.24
N ASN A 12 -5.38 1.59 5.77
CA ASN A 12 -4.88 0.77 6.88
C ASN A 12 -3.67 -0.10 6.51
N ALA A 13 -3.41 -0.29 5.21
CA ALA A 13 -2.22 -1.01 4.72
C ALA A 13 -0.93 -0.19 4.95
N LEU A 14 -1.07 1.13 5.16
CA LEU A 14 0.04 2.02 5.47
C LEU A 14 -0.01 2.46 6.94
N SER A 15 -1.20 2.64 7.50
CA SER A 15 -1.38 3.12 8.88
C SER A 15 -2.47 2.32 9.62
N PRO A 16 -2.12 1.16 10.22
CA PRO A 16 -3.04 0.39 11.05
C PRO A 16 -3.52 1.18 12.27
N LYS A 17 -4.73 0.88 12.75
CA LYS A 17 -5.26 1.51 13.95
C LYS A 17 -4.48 1.08 15.20
N GLY A 18 -4.25 2.02 16.11
CA GLY A 18 -3.62 1.76 17.41
C GLY A 18 -2.09 1.94 17.42
N GLU A 19 -1.51 2.33 16.29
CA GLU A 19 -0.11 2.75 16.23
C GLU A 19 0.02 4.27 16.19
N ALA A 20 1.20 4.78 16.55
CA ALA A 20 1.51 6.20 16.52
C ALA A 20 1.60 6.80 15.11
N GLY A 21 1.53 5.98 14.05
CA GLY A 21 1.52 6.47 12.67
C GLY A 21 2.84 7.11 12.22
N THR A 22 3.96 6.86 12.91
CA THR A 22 5.25 7.47 12.55
C THR A 22 5.67 7.08 11.14
N ILE A 23 6.49 7.93 10.50
CA ILE A 23 7.00 7.65 9.14
C ILE A 23 7.70 6.28 9.04
N TYR A 24 8.41 5.86 10.09
CA TYR A 24 9.07 4.55 10.13
C TYR A 24 8.08 3.39 10.14
N GLN A 25 6.98 3.52 10.90
CA GLN A 25 5.90 2.53 10.92
C GLN A 25 5.21 2.46 9.57
N GLN A 26 4.89 3.61 8.98
CA GLN A 26 4.25 3.67 7.65
C GLN A 26 5.12 2.99 6.57
N PHE A 27 6.44 3.23 6.59
CA PHE A 27 7.36 2.53 5.69
C PHE A 27 7.42 1.02 5.94
N SER A 28 7.35 0.58 7.20
CA SER A 28 7.31 -0.85 7.54
C SER A 28 6.05 -1.52 6.97
N HIS A 29 4.87 -0.97 7.26
CA HIS A 29 3.58 -1.49 6.78
C HIS A 29 3.45 -1.45 5.26
N THR A 30 3.99 -0.41 4.63
CA THR A 30 4.04 -0.31 3.17
C THR A 30 4.85 -1.46 2.56
N ARG A 31 6.01 -1.79 3.13
CA ARG A 31 6.83 -2.92 2.63
C ARG A 31 6.09 -4.25 2.78
N GLU A 32 5.51 -4.50 3.95
CA GLU A 32 4.73 -5.73 4.20
C GLU A 32 3.54 -5.86 3.25
N SER A 33 2.84 -4.75 2.98
CA SER A 33 1.72 -4.72 2.02
C SER A 33 2.14 -5.00 0.57
N LEU A 34 3.38 -4.66 0.21
CA LEU A 34 3.92 -4.90 -1.12
C LEU A 34 4.35 -6.36 -1.35
N ASP A 35 4.55 -7.17 -0.30
CA ASP A 35 4.97 -8.57 -0.45
C ASP A 35 3.97 -9.38 -1.28
N ALA A 36 2.67 -9.14 -1.10
CA ALA A 36 1.62 -9.77 -1.91
C ALA A 36 1.61 -9.28 -3.37
N ILE A 37 2.06 -8.05 -3.62
CA ILE A 37 2.10 -7.45 -4.96
C ILE A 37 3.28 -8.00 -5.78
N MET A 38 4.35 -8.45 -5.11
CA MET A 38 5.53 -9.03 -5.78
C MET A 38 5.18 -10.22 -6.68
N HIS A 39 4.10 -10.94 -6.41
CA HIS A 39 3.58 -11.97 -7.31
C HIS A 39 3.34 -11.45 -8.74
N PHE A 40 2.69 -10.29 -8.88
CA PHE A 40 2.37 -9.70 -10.19
C PHE A 40 3.61 -9.08 -10.85
N VAL A 41 4.50 -8.51 -10.04
CA VAL A 41 5.79 -7.98 -10.51
C VAL A 41 6.62 -9.09 -11.14
N ASN A 42 6.76 -10.23 -10.45
CA ASN A 42 7.53 -11.37 -10.93
C ASN A 42 6.95 -12.02 -12.20
N LEU A 43 5.66 -11.80 -12.47
CA LEU A 43 4.98 -12.26 -13.68
C LEU A 43 4.92 -11.19 -14.78
N GLU A 44 5.61 -10.06 -14.62
CA GLU A 44 5.71 -8.97 -15.58
C GLU A 44 4.35 -8.41 -16.03
N TYR A 45 3.44 -8.25 -15.07
CA TYR A 45 2.16 -7.59 -15.32
C TYR A 45 2.36 -6.07 -15.52
N ASN A 46 1.47 -5.46 -16.31
CA ASN A 46 1.28 -4.02 -16.31
C ASN A 46 0.43 -3.63 -15.08
N ILE A 47 1.07 -3.04 -14.07
CA ILE A 47 0.46 -2.82 -12.76
C ILE A 47 0.05 -1.34 -12.60
N CYS A 48 -1.21 -1.11 -12.24
CA CYS A 48 -1.68 0.16 -11.68
C CYS A 48 -1.93 -0.04 -10.18
N LEU A 49 -1.23 0.72 -9.34
CA LEU A 49 -1.39 0.70 -7.88
C LEU A 49 -2.06 1.99 -7.41
N THR A 50 -3.09 1.87 -6.59
CA THR A 50 -3.75 2.99 -5.94
C THR A 50 -3.82 2.74 -4.43
N HIS A 51 -4.07 3.77 -3.64
CA HIS A 51 -4.31 3.59 -2.21
C HIS A 51 -5.28 4.65 -1.66
N GLY A 52 -5.91 4.34 -0.52
CA GLY A 52 -6.61 5.33 0.30
C GLY A 52 -5.63 6.15 1.17
N ASN A 53 -6.03 7.37 1.55
CA ASN A 53 -5.22 8.30 2.34
C ASN A 53 -5.91 8.81 3.62
N GLY A 54 -7.01 8.18 4.05
CA GLY A 54 -7.85 8.66 5.17
C GLY A 54 -7.09 8.87 6.48
N PRO A 55 -6.33 7.88 7.00
CA PRO A 55 -5.51 8.07 8.20
C PRO A 55 -4.47 9.17 8.04
N GLN A 56 -3.83 9.27 6.88
CA GLN A 56 -2.74 10.21 6.63
C GLN A 56 -3.23 11.66 6.61
N VAL A 57 -4.39 11.91 5.99
CA VAL A 57 -5.03 13.23 6.02
C VAL A 57 -5.62 13.53 7.39
N GLY A 58 -6.11 12.51 8.10
CA GLY A 58 -6.65 12.66 9.45
C GLY A 58 -5.60 13.08 10.49
N ASP A 59 -4.36 12.61 10.36
CA ASP A 59 -3.26 12.99 11.26
C ASP A 59 -2.73 14.42 11.01
N GLU A 60 -3.03 15.03 9.87
CA GLU A 60 -2.64 16.42 9.54
C GLU A 60 -3.61 17.48 10.12
N LEU A 61 -4.73 17.06 10.73
CA LEU A 61 -5.81 17.92 11.28
C LEU A 61 -5.84 17.91 12.81
#